data_AF-A0AAU5TJ85-F1
#
_entry.id   AF-A0AAU5TJ85-F1
#
_cell.length_a   1.000
_cell.length_b   1.000
_cell.length_c   1.000
_cell.angle_alpha   90.00
_cell.angle_beta   90.00
_cell.angle_gamma   90.00
#
_symmetry.space_group_name_H-M   'P 1'
#
loop_
_entity.id
_entity.type
_entity.pdbx_description
1 polymer ?
#
loop_
_entity_poly.entity_id
_entity_poly.type
_entity_poly.pdbx_seq_one_letter_code
_entity_poly.pdbx_strand_id
1 'polypeptide(L)'
;MSDPYESYVFDHSRGWMSLDIYYEPGLNVATLHRTGHISVKQGDSRYADTWIDRLQDCKPIALHTFLVEDEKIPALFQPCVYDDKDSPSAIGGSGCLCRKSMTDPITGLPVVREHYRTRSGNIESWTYKTITSRGLPEGRIVRSLIVDKREFWMRDDESELHFLPHTDSSGYGIGYGGGGPYALCQMIEQLVESDGANSTPVRWRDKPNGALAAWARNDEISHQGEYTIKELRSMIH
;
A
#
# COMPACT_ATOMS: atom_id res chain seq x y z
N MET A 1 37.93 3.81 -3.17
CA MET A 1 37.50 2.56 -2.48
C MET A 1 36.52 3.02 -1.42
N SER A 2 35.24 3.06 -1.77
CA SER A 2 34.16 3.58 -0.93
C SER A 2 33.59 2.45 -0.09
N ASP A 3 33.30 2.76 1.17
CA ASP A 3 32.80 1.89 2.23
C ASP A 3 31.64 0.97 1.76
N PRO A 4 31.70 -0.36 1.94
CA PRO A 4 30.68 -1.29 1.43
C PRO A 4 29.38 -1.31 2.24
N TYR A 5 29.27 -0.52 3.31
CA TYR A 5 28.07 -0.41 4.14
C TYR A 5 27.55 1.02 4.12
N GLU A 6 26.81 1.38 3.08
CA GLU A 6 25.84 2.47 3.21
C GLU A 6 24.80 2.02 4.23
N SER A 7 24.95 2.46 5.47
CA SER A 7 23.90 2.34 6.48
C SER A 7 22.69 3.10 5.95
N TYR A 8 21.63 2.38 5.58
CA TYR A 8 20.34 3.02 5.35
C TYR A 8 19.90 3.64 6.68
N VAL A 9 20.10 4.95 6.82
CA VAL A 9 19.62 5.69 7.99
C VAL A 9 18.12 5.83 7.82
N PHE A 10 17.39 5.02 8.57
CA PHE A 10 15.94 5.06 8.63
C PHE A 10 15.49 6.45 9.10
N ASP A 11 14.73 7.14 8.25
CA ASP A 11 14.17 8.45 8.58
C ASP A 11 12.85 8.25 9.35
N HIS A 12 12.90 8.42 10.67
CA HIS A 12 11.75 8.24 11.55
C HIS A 12 10.59 9.21 11.25
N SER A 13 10.80 10.27 10.47
CA SER A 13 9.72 11.19 10.08
C SER A 13 8.91 10.71 8.86
N ARG A 14 9.27 9.59 8.23
CA ARG A 14 8.59 9.04 7.03
C ARG A 14 7.74 7.82 7.40
N GLY A 15 6.55 7.72 6.80
CA GLY A 15 5.43 6.84 7.21
C GLY A 15 5.84 5.42 7.64
N TRP A 16 5.33 5.00 8.80
CA TRP A 16 5.85 3.82 9.52
C TRP A 16 5.33 2.48 8.95
N MET A 17 6.26 1.53 8.77
CA MET A 17 5.99 0.09 8.93
C MET A 17 5.87 -0.20 10.43
N SER A 18 4.76 -0.80 10.89
CA SER A 18 4.64 -1.31 12.26
C SER A 18 4.55 -2.83 12.27
N LEU A 19 5.36 -3.43 13.15
CA LEU A 19 5.30 -4.83 13.52
C LEU A 19 4.95 -4.89 15.00
N ASP A 20 3.66 -5.09 15.30
CA ASP A 20 3.18 -5.14 16.68
C ASP A 20 3.01 -6.61 17.09
N ILE A 21 3.78 -7.05 18.10
CA ILE A 21 3.58 -8.36 18.73
C ILE A 21 2.57 -8.16 19.86
N TYR A 22 1.37 -8.69 19.68
CA TYR A 22 0.35 -8.78 20.71
C TYR A 22 0.53 -10.08 21.48
N TYR A 23 0.50 -10.04 22.80
CA TYR A 23 0.49 -11.21 23.65
C TYR A 23 -0.57 -11.05 24.73
N GLU A 24 -1.49 -12.02 24.82
CA GLU A 24 -2.47 -12.14 25.90
C GLU A 24 -2.03 -13.25 26.86
N PRO A 25 -1.42 -12.90 28.01
CA PRO A 25 -0.93 -13.90 28.97
C PRO A 25 -2.05 -14.80 29.52
N GLY A 26 -3.28 -14.30 29.62
CA GLY A 26 -4.43 -15.05 30.14
C GLY A 26 -4.99 -16.10 29.17
N LEU A 27 -4.72 -15.95 27.86
CA LEU A 27 -5.18 -16.87 26.81
C LEU A 27 -4.04 -17.65 26.15
N ASN A 28 -2.78 -17.38 26.52
CA ASN A 28 -1.57 -17.92 25.85
C ASN A 28 -1.58 -17.70 24.34
N VAL A 29 -2.18 -16.60 23.88
CA VAL A 29 -2.21 -16.23 22.46
C VAL A 29 -1.15 -15.16 22.22
N ALA A 30 -0.30 -15.40 21.23
CA ALA A 30 0.57 -14.37 20.66
C ALA A 30 0.13 -14.14 19.21
N THR A 31 -0.12 -12.88 18.86
CA THR A 31 -0.54 -12.48 17.52
C THR A 31 0.41 -11.43 16.97
N LEU A 32 0.83 -11.60 15.73
CA LEU A 32 1.60 -10.60 15.01
C LEU A 32 0.64 -9.73 14.21
N HIS A 33 0.57 -8.44 14.54
CA HIS A 33 -0.06 -7.44 13.68
C HIS A 33 1.02 -6.82 12.81
N ARG A 34 0.80 -6.84 11.50
CA ARG A 34 1.69 -6.20 10.54
C ARG A 34 0.91 -5.19 9.71
N THR A 35 1.59 -4.14 9.24
CA THR A 35 1.06 -3.32 8.15
C THR A 35 0.62 -4.20 6.99
N GLY A 36 -0.53 -3.87 6.41
CA GLY A 36 -1.09 -4.67 5.34
C GLY A 36 -0.28 -4.59 4.06
N HIS A 37 -0.42 -5.58 3.19
CA HIS A 37 0.27 -5.59 1.90
C HIS A 37 -0.69 -5.15 0.79
N ILE A 38 -0.18 -4.30 -0.11
CA ILE A 38 -0.91 -3.88 -1.30
C ILE A 38 -0.18 -4.36 -2.54
N SER A 39 -0.96 -4.72 -3.56
CA SER A 39 -0.47 -5.10 -4.88
C SER A 39 -1.24 -4.33 -5.95
N VAL A 40 -0.59 -3.36 -6.57
CA VAL A 40 -1.18 -2.59 -7.68
C VAL A 40 -0.60 -3.04 -9.01
N LYS A 41 -1.41 -2.95 -10.06
CA LYS A 41 -0.99 -3.23 -11.44
C LYS A 41 -0.93 -1.94 -12.23
N GLN A 42 0.11 -1.80 -13.05
CA GLN A 42 0.24 -0.64 -13.93
C GLN A 42 -0.92 -0.57 -14.92
N GLY A 43 -1.46 0.62 -15.13
CA GLY A 43 -2.60 0.89 -16.02
C GLY A 43 -3.97 0.53 -15.44
N ASP A 44 -4.06 0.00 -14.21
CA ASP A 44 -5.36 -0.27 -13.58
C ASP A 44 -6.05 1.02 -13.12
N SER A 45 -5.28 2.08 -12.83
CA SER A 45 -5.79 3.37 -12.33
C SER A 45 -4.78 4.50 -12.52
N ARG A 46 -5.27 5.72 -12.77
CA ARG A 46 -4.44 6.93 -12.83
C ARG A 46 -3.69 7.21 -11.52
N TYR A 47 -4.27 6.85 -10.38
CA TYR A 47 -3.64 7.08 -9.07
C TYR A 47 -2.54 6.05 -8.82
N ALA A 48 -2.75 4.80 -9.25
CA ALA A 48 -1.72 3.77 -9.25
C ALA A 48 -0.55 4.18 -10.15
N ASP A 49 -0.83 4.65 -11.36
CA ASP A 49 0.22 5.10 -12.28
C ASP A 49 0.98 6.31 -11.72
N THR A 50 0.29 7.28 -11.11
CA THR A 50 0.94 8.42 -10.44
C THR A 50 1.86 7.97 -9.30
N TRP A 51 1.42 6.99 -8.48
CA TRP A 51 2.25 6.42 -7.42
C TRP A 51 3.43 5.61 -8.00
N ILE A 52 3.23 4.86 -9.08
CA ILE A 52 4.28 4.09 -9.76
C ILE A 52 5.36 5.02 -10.33
N ASP A 53 4.95 6.13 -10.96
CA ASP A 53 5.85 7.06 -11.65
C ASP A 53 6.84 7.75 -10.71
N ARG A 54 6.51 7.86 -9.41
CA ARG A 54 7.42 8.45 -8.41
C ARG A 54 8.43 7.47 -7.80
N LEU A 55 8.26 6.17 -8.03
CA LEU A 55 9.11 5.15 -7.40
C LEU A 55 10.55 5.22 -7.92
N GLN A 56 11.50 4.97 -7.03
CA GLN A 56 12.92 5.00 -7.36
C GLN A 56 13.52 3.61 -7.29
N ASP A 57 14.27 3.21 -8.33
CA ASP A 57 15.05 1.96 -8.29
C ASP A 57 16.07 1.99 -7.14
N CYS A 58 16.22 0.87 -6.43
CA CYS A 58 17.19 0.75 -5.36
C CYS A 58 17.81 -0.65 -5.30
N LYS A 59 18.90 -0.80 -4.52
CA LYS A 59 19.41 -2.14 -4.22
C LYS A 59 18.46 -2.85 -3.25
N PRO A 60 18.25 -4.17 -3.38
CA PRO A 60 17.44 -4.91 -2.43
C PRO A 60 17.99 -4.78 -1.00
N ILE A 61 17.15 -4.33 -0.09
CA ILE A 61 17.38 -4.35 1.37
C ILE A 61 16.47 -5.38 2.03
N ALA A 62 16.77 -5.77 3.28
CA ALA A 62 15.99 -6.74 4.05
C ALA A 62 14.48 -6.44 4.06
N LEU A 63 14.07 -5.17 4.03
CA LEU A 63 12.64 -4.81 4.00
C LEU A 63 11.90 -5.32 2.75
N HIS A 64 12.58 -5.51 1.62
CA HIS A 64 11.97 -6.05 0.40
C HIS A 64 11.63 -7.53 0.53
N THR A 65 12.31 -8.28 1.40
CA THR A 65 12.05 -9.71 1.56
C THR A 65 10.70 -9.98 2.20
N PHE A 66 10.11 -9.01 2.92
CA PHE A 66 8.75 -9.12 3.43
C PHE A 66 7.69 -9.10 2.31
N LEU A 67 8.02 -8.66 1.10
CA LEU A 67 7.08 -8.49 -0.01
C LEU A 67 7.07 -9.67 -0.99
N VAL A 68 7.92 -10.69 -0.75
CA VAL A 68 8.07 -11.87 -1.59
C VAL A 68 8.08 -13.13 -0.74
N GLU A 69 7.65 -14.26 -1.31
CA GLU A 69 7.81 -15.57 -0.66
C GLU A 69 9.30 -15.95 -0.57
N ASP A 70 9.67 -16.76 0.42
CA ASP A 70 11.05 -17.12 0.73
C ASP A 70 11.78 -17.70 -0.48
N GLU A 71 11.13 -18.58 -1.25
CA GLU A 71 11.69 -19.22 -2.44
C GLU A 71 11.93 -18.22 -3.58
N LYS A 72 11.28 -17.06 -3.53
CA LYS A 72 11.36 -15.99 -4.54
C LYS A 72 12.38 -14.90 -4.17
N ILE A 73 12.90 -14.88 -2.94
CA ILE A 73 13.90 -13.90 -2.47
C ILE A 73 15.13 -13.83 -3.39
N PRO A 74 15.74 -14.94 -3.85
CA PRO A 74 16.92 -14.87 -4.72
C PRO A 74 16.68 -14.09 -6.02
N ALA A 75 15.44 -14.10 -6.53
CA ALA A 75 15.09 -13.40 -7.77
C ALA A 75 15.10 -11.86 -7.63
N LEU A 76 15.10 -11.31 -6.41
CA LEU A 76 15.27 -9.85 -6.20
C LEU A 76 16.66 -9.35 -6.62
N PHE A 77 17.64 -10.25 -6.67
CA PHE A 77 19.03 -9.93 -6.99
C PHE A 77 19.41 -10.28 -8.44
N GLN A 78 18.45 -10.75 -9.25
CA GLN A 78 18.67 -11.15 -10.63
C GLN A 78 18.24 -10.03 -11.58
N PRO A 79 19.00 -9.77 -12.67
CA PRO A 79 18.62 -8.75 -13.64
C PRO A 79 17.35 -9.15 -14.40
N CYS A 80 16.64 -8.18 -14.95
CA CYS A 80 15.52 -8.51 -15.84
C CYS A 80 16.02 -8.89 -17.24
N VAL A 81 15.20 -9.59 -18.04
CA VAL A 81 15.56 -9.91 -19.44
C VAL A 81 15.82 -8.67 -20.30
N TYR A 82 15.25 -7.52 -19.92
CA TYR A 82 15.49 -6.24 -20.58
C TYR A 82 16.90 -5.69 -20.31
N ASP A 83 17.44 -5.99 -19.14
CA ASP A 83 18.78 -5.54 -18.73
C ASP A 83 19.84 -6.57 -19.16
N ASP A 84 19.52 -7.86 -19.05
CA ASP A 84 20.38 -8.99 -19.40
C ASP A 84 19.56 -10.13 -20.01
N LYS A 85 19.78 -10.41 -21.30
CA LYS A 85 19.05 -11.46 -22.04
C LYS A 85 19.33 -12.86 -21.52
N ASP A 86 20.49 -13.09 -20.91
CA ASP A 86 20.90 -14.39 -20.36
C ASP A 86 20.55 -14.52 -18.86
N SER A 87 19.75 -13.57 -18.34
CA SER A 87 19.30 -13.57 -16.95
C SER A 87 18.64 -14.91 -16.55
N PRO A 88 18.88 -15.40 -15.31
CA PRO A 88 18.14 -16.53 -14.77
C PRO A 88 16.62 -16.32 -14.67
N SER A 89 16.16 -15.06 -14.76
CA SER A 89 14.73 -14.71 -14.82
C SER A 89 14.12 -14.90 -16.22
N ALA A 90 14.92 -15.20 -17.24
CA ALA A 90 14.45 -15.42 -18.60
C ALA A 90 13.68 -16.75 -18.71
N ILE A 91 12.49 -16.69 -19.32
CA ILE A 91 11.65 -17.86 -19.59
C ILE A 91 11.73 -18.17 -21.08
N GLY A 92 12.47 -19.22 -21.45
CA GLY A 92 12.55 -19.69 -22.83
C GLY A 92 13.16 -18.70 -23.83
N GLY A 93 14.11 -17.87 -23.36
CA GLY A 93 14.96 -16.98 -24.19
C GLY A 93 14.36 -15.62 -24.57
N SER A 94 13.06 -15.40 -24.36
CA SER A 94 12.40 -14.11 -24.65
C SER A 94 11.25 -13.73 -23.71
N GLY A 95 10.78 -14.66 -22.87
CA GLY A 95 9.86 -14.38 -21.77
C GLY A 95 10.62 -14.00 -20.49
N CYS A 96 9.90 -13.56 -19.47
CA CYS A 96 10.51 -13.11 -18.23
C CYS A 96 9.57 -13.28 -17.02
N LEU A 97 10.13 -13.68 -15.89
CA LEU A 97 9.57 -13.41 -14.57
C LEU A 97 10.68 -12.82 -13.69
N CYS A 98 10.82 -11.49 -13.71
CA CYS A 98 11.87 -10.79 -12.97
C CYS A 98 11.27 -9.94 -11.85
N ARG A 99 12.08 -9.63 -10.84
CA ARG A 99 11.71 -8.74 -9.73
C ARG A 99 12.76 -7.66 -9.55
N LYS A 100 12.32 -6.44 -9.26
CA LYS A 100 13.22 -5.31 -8.98
C LYS A 100 12.80 -4.61 -7.70
N SER A 101 13.78 -4.27 -6.88
CA SER A 101 13.61 -3.48 -5.67
C SER A 101 13.53 -1.99 -6.01
N MET A 102 12.57 -1.33 -5.38
CA MET A 102 12.30 0.10 -5.51
C MET A 102 11.96 0.67 -4.14
N THR A 103 12.05 1.99 -3.98
CA THR A 103 11.59 2.69 -2.79
C THR A 103 10.59 3.76 -3.18
N ASP A 104 9.58 3.97 -2.33
CA ASP A 104 8.76 5.18 -2.39
C ASP A 104 9.54 6.32 -1.70
N PRO A 105 9.96 7.38 -2.41
CA PRO A 105 10.81 8.42 -1.82
C PRO A 105 10.09 9.24 -0.74
N ILE A 106 8.75 9.28 -0.74
CA ILE A 106 7.98 10.07 0.23
C ILE A 106 7.84 9.32 1.55
N THR A 107 7.49 8.04 1.47
CA THR A 107 7.22 7.22 2.66
C THR A 107 8.44 6.44 3.13
N GLY A 108 9.45 6.27 2.27
CA GLY A 108 10.61 5.39 2.54
C GLY A 108 10.27 3.90 2.49
N LEU A 109 9.06 3.54 2.09
CA LEU A 109 8.60 2.15 2.10
C LEU A 109 9.21 1.33 0.96
N PRO A 110 9.55 0.05 1.22
CA PRO A 110 10.06 -0.85 0.19
C PRO A 110 8.96 -1.15 -0.83
N VAL A 111 9.35 -1.26 -2.09
CA VAL A 111 8.46 -1.68 -3.17
C VAL A 111 9.14 -2.76 -3.99
N VAL A 112 8.43 -3.85 -4.28
CA VAL A 112 8.89 -4.87 -5.21
C VAL A 112 8.07 -4.78 -6.49
N ARG A 113 8.74 -4.45 -7.59
CA ARG A 113 8.19 -4.51 -8.94
C ARG A 113 8.41 -5.91 -9.51
N GLU A 114 7.34 -6.57 -9.94
CA GLU A 114 7.35 -7.86 -10.62
C GLU A 114 6.94 -7.66 -12.08
N HIS A 115 7.77 -8.18 -12.99
CA HIS A 115 7.53 -8.18 -14.42
C HIS A 115 7.25 -9.61 -14.86
N TYR A 116 6.11 -9.81 -15.49
CA TYR A 116 5.78 -11.06 -16.17
C TYR A 116 5.60 -10.83 -17.66
N ARG A 117 6.28 -11.63 -18.46
CA ARG A 117 6.16 -11.64 -19.92
C ARG A 117 6.24 -13.06 -20.47
N THR A 118 5.32 -13.42 -21.36
CA THR A 118 5.37 -14.70 -22.07
C THR A 118 6.45 -14.73 -23.13
N ARG A 119 6.91 -15.92 -23.53
CA ARG A 119 7.91 -16.10 -24.59
C ARG A 119 7.54 -15.38 -25.89
N SER A 120 6.28 -15.45 -26.31
CA SER A 120 5.76 -14.76 -27.50
C SER A 120 5.60 -13.25 -27.31
N GLY A 121 5.66 -12.74 -26.08
CA GLY A 121 5.38 -11.34 -25.75
C GLY A 121 3.92 -10.93 -25.88
N ASN A 122 3.00 -11.89 -26.10
CA ASN A 122 1.57 -11.58 -26.23
C ASN A 122 0.92 -11.22 -24.88
N ILE A 123 1.57 -11.54 -23.76
CA ILE A 123 1.15 -11.14 -22.42
C ILE A 123 2.37 -10.50 -21.77
N GLU A 124 2.19 -9.27 -21.34
CA GLU A 124 3.16 -8.51 -20.55
C GLU A 124 2.41 -7.75 -19.47
N SER A 125 2.92 -7.81 -18.23
CA SER A 125 2.32 -7.12 -17.10
C SER A 125 3.35 -6.75 -16.06
N TRP A 126 3.11 -5.59 -15.43
CA TRP A 126 3.89 -5.07 -14.33
C TRP A 126 3.01 -4.95 -13.09
N THR A 127 3.47 -5.54 -11.99
CA THR A 127 2.78 -5.51 -10.69
C THR A 127 3.74 -4.97 -9.64
N TYR A 128 3.23 -4.15 -8.73
CA TYR A 128 4.02 -3.46 -7.71
C TYR A 128 3.44 -3.81 -6.35
N LYS A 129 4.28 -4.38 -5.50
CA LYS A 129 3.91 -4.78 -4.15
C LYS A 129 4.59 -3.87 -3.15
N THR A 130 3.84 -3.41 -2.17
CA THR A 130 4.33 -2.60 -1.05
C THR A 130 3.58 -2.96 0.22
N ILE A 131 4.02 -2.39 1.33
CA ILE A 131 3.27 -2.35 2.58
C ILE A 131 2.52 -1.03 2.68
N THR A 132 1.40 -1.01 3.40
CA THR A 132 0.73 0.24 3.74
C THR A 132 1.36 0.87 4.96
N SER A 133 1.54 2.19 4.93
CA SER A 133 1.90 2.93 6.14
C SER A 133 0.77 2.85 7.16
N ARG A 134 1.11 2.91 8.45
CA ARG A 134 0.11 3.01 9.54
C ARG A 134 -0.67 4.34 9.52
N GLY A 135 -0.23 5.32 8.76
CA GLY A 135 -0.82 6.64 8.65
C GLY A 135 0.01 7.50 7.72
N LEU A 136 -0.38 8.77 7.54
CA LEU A 136 0.47 9.74 6.89
C LEU A 136 1.76 10.01 7.72
N PRO A 137 2.83 10.53 7.09
CA PRO A 137 3.99 11.06 7.81
C PRO A 137 3.61 12.06 8.90
N GLU A 138 4.44 12.18 9.94
CA GLU A 138 4.14 13.07 11.08
C GLU A 138 3.96 14.53 10.62
N GLY A 139 2.93 15.20 11.16
CA GLY A 139 2.61 16.59 10.83
C GLY A 139 1.79 16.78 9.55
N ARG A 140 1.57 15.71 8.76
CA ARG A 140 0.70 15.74 7.58
C ARG A 140 -0.76 15.56 7.95
N ILE A 141 -1.63 16.12 7.13
CA ILE A 141 -3.09 15.91 7.25
C ILE A 141 -3.69 15.47 5.93
N VAL A 142 -4.75 14.67 6.00
CA VAL A 142 -5.52 14.26 4.82
C VAL A 142 -6.37 15.43 4.34
N ARG A 143 -6.22 15.81 3.07
CA ARG A 143 -7.06 16.82 2.41
C ARG A 143 -8.23 16.21 1.68
N SER A 144 -8.03 15.03 1.10
CA SER A 144 -9.08 14.32 0.39
C SER A 144 -8.90 12.81 0.47
N LEU A 145 -10.04 12.12 0.48
CA LEU A 145 -10.13 10.68 0.27
C LEU A 145 -10.43 10.44 -1.19
N ILE A 146 -9.65 9.57 -1.82
CA ILE A 146 -9.85 9.15 -3.19
C ILE A 146 -10.42 7.74 -3.17
N VAL A 147 -11.61 7.62 -3.73
CA VAL A 147 -12.26 6.34 -3.99
C VAL A 147 -11.99 5.99 -5.45
N ASP A 148 -11.34 4.86 -5.67
CA ASP A 148 -11.02 4.37 -7.00
C ASP A 148 -11.45 2.90 -7.16
N LYS A 149 -11.50 2.39 -8.39
CA LYS A 149 -12.12 1.09 -8.72
C LYS A 149 -11.59 -0.09 -7.92
N ARG A 150 -10.31 -0.06 -7.55
CA ARG A 150 -9.61 -1.19 -6.91
C ARG A 150 -9.02 -0.83 -5.56
N GLU A 151 -8.68 0.43 -5.36
CA GLU A 151 -7.92 0.90 -4.21
C GLU A 151 -8.49 2.21 -3.68
N PHE A 152 -8.23 2.48 -2.40
CA PHE A 152 -8.54 3.76 -1.77
C PHE A 152 -7.24 4.48 -1.47
N TRP A 153 -7.23 5.77 -1.76
CA TRP A 153 -6.06 6.62 -1.59
C TRP A 153 -6.41 7.82 -0.72
N MET A 154 -5.38 8.43 -0.17
CA MET A 154 -5.46 9.72 0.49
C MET A 154 -4.56 10.69 -0.26
N ARG A 155 -5.00 11.93 -0.34
CA ARG A 155 -4.12 13.05 -0.68
C ARG A 155 -3.85 13.87 0.56
N ASP A 156 -2.59 14.14 0.84
CA ASP A 156 -2.20 14.97 1.96
C ASP A 156 -2.21 16.47 1.61
N ASP A 157 -1.76 17.31 2.55
CA ASP A 157 -1.68 18.75 2.43
C ASP A 157 -0.52 19.26 1.57
N GLU A 158 0.37 18.37 1.13
CA GLU A 158 1.35 18.62 0.07
C GLU A 158 0.92 18.08 -1.29
N SER A 159 -0.32 17.61 -1.41
CA SER A 159 -0.87 16.99 -2.61
C SER A 159 -0.30 15.62 -2.94
N GLU A 160 0.41 14.98 -2.02
CA GLU A 160 1.02 13.66 -2.21
C GLU A 160 0.01 12.53 -2.04
N LEU A 161 0.15 11.49 -2.87
CA LEU A 161 -0.70 10.31 -2.82
C LEU A 161 -0.18 9.30 -1.80
N HIS A 162 -1.08 8.74 -1.02
CA HIS A 162 -0.80 7.68 -0.05
C HIS A 162 -1.89 6.61 -0.14
N PHE A 163 -1.53 5.36 0.08
CA PHE A 163 -2.53 4.31 0.25
C PHE A 163 -3.33 4.52 1.54
N LEU A 164 -4.61 4.19 1.51
CA LEU A 164 -5.41 4.16 2.74
C LEU A 164 -4.84 3.10 3.71
N PRO A 165 -4.53 3.45 4.97
CA PRO A 165 -3.89 2.52 5.90
C PRO A 165 -4.76 1.30 6.24
N HIS A 166 -4.12 0.12 6.29
CA HIS A 166 -4.69 -1.07 6.91
C HIS A 166 -3.61 -1.92 7.58
N THR A 167 -4.02 -2.78 8.52
CA THR A 167 -3.16 -3.78 9.14
C THR A 167 -3.76 -5.15 8.91
N ASP A 168 -2.90 -6.12 8.63
CA ASP A 168 -3.26 -7.53 8.59
C ASP A 168 -2.90 -8.18 9.92
N SER A 169 -3.85 -8.90 10.53
CA SER A 169 -3.58 -9.82 11.64
C SER A 169 -4.27 -11.15 11.37
N SER A 170 -3.77 -12.22 11.99
CA SER A 170 -4.21 -13.63 11.82
C SER A 170 -5.74 -13.83 11.99
N GLY A 171 -6.51 -13.46 10.96
CA GLY A 171 -7.98 -13.52 10.92
C GLY A 171 -8.73 -12.19 11.10
N TYR A 172 -8.06 -11.07 11.40
CA TYR A 172 -8.70 -9.76 11.63
C TYR A 172 -7.92 -8.60 10.97
N GLY A 173 -8.54 -7.91 10.02
CA GLY A 173 -8.02 -6.65 9.46
C GLY A 173 -8.46 -5.43 10.30
N ILE A 174 -7.61 -4.41 10.40
CA ILE A 174 -7.94 -3.09 10.98
C ILE A 174 -7.66 -2.03 9.91
N GLY A 175 -8.52 -1.02 9.76
CA GLY A 175 -8.48 -0.10 8.62
C GLY A 175 -9.16 -0.68 7.37
N TYR A 176 -8.87 -0.15 6.19
CA TYR A 176 -9.52 -0.59 4.95
C TYR A 176 -8.56 -1.34 4.02
N GLY A 177 -8.54 -2.67 4.14
CA GLY A 177 -7.92 -3.58 3.17
C GLY A 177 -8.97 -4.30 2.30
N GLY A 178 -10.11 -3.65 2.03
CA GLY A 178 -11.28 -4.30 1.39
C GLY A 178 -12.25 -4.99 2.37
N GLY A 179 -12.18 -4.67 3.67
CA GLY A 179 -13.04 -5.24 4.73
C GLY A 179 -14.54 -4.88 4.65
N GLY A 180 -15.00 -4.32 3.54
CA GLY A 180 -16.38 -3.94 3.28
C GLY A 180 -16.73 -2.50 3.67
N PRO A 181 -17.96 -2.05 3.35
CA PRO A 181 -18.36 -0.65 3.40
C PRO A 181 -18.30 -0.03 4.80
N TYR A 182 -18.47 -0.82 5.87
CA TYR A 182 -18.43 -0.30 7.24
C TYR A 182 -17.03 0.14 7.68
N ALA A 183 -15.98 -0.58 7.29
CA ALA A 183 -14.61 -0.17 7.60
C ALA A 183 -14.27 1.15 6.89
N LEU A 184 -14.75 1.34 5.66
CA LEU A 184 -14.61 2.59 4.93
C LEU A 184 -15.36 3.74 5.63
N CYS A 185 -16.61 3.51 6.06
CA CYS A 185 -17.39 4.52 6.78
C CYS A 185 -16.68 4.98 8.04
N GLN A 186 -16.13 4.05 8.83
CA GLN A 186 -15.42 4.37 10.07
C GLN A 186 -14.15 5.19 9.81
N MET A 187 -13.40 4.87 8.75
CA MET A 187 -12.26 5.70 8.31
C MET A 187 -12.72 7.12 7.94
N ILE A 188 -13.80 7.25 7.18
CA ILE A 188 -14.37 8.57 6.80
C ILE A 188 -14.79 9.37 8.04
N GLU A 189 -15.50 8.74 8.99
CA GLU A 189 -15.92 9.38 10.24
C GLU A 189 -14.71 9.89 11.03
N GLN A 190 -13.67 9.07 11.20
CA GLN A 190 -12.45 9.51 11.89
C GLN A 190 -11.76 10.67 11.18
N LEU A 191 -11.67 10.62 9.84
CA LEU A 191 -11.09 11.71 9.06
C LEU A 191 -11.90 13.00 9.23
N VAL A 192 -13.23 12.93 9.25
CA VAL A 192 -14.09 14.11 9.45
C VAL A 192 -14.01 14.64 10.89
N GLU A 193 -14.05 13.75 11.89
CA GLU A 193 -13.94 14.09 13.32
C GLU A 193 -12.62 14.80 13.63
N SER A 194 -11.53 14.36 12.99
CA SER A 194 -10.19 14.89 13.19
C SER A 194 -9.77 16.00 12.21
N ASP A 195 -10.68 16.43 11.33
CA ASP A 195 -10.38 17.37 10.22
C ASP A 195 -9.14 16.94 9.38
N GLY A 196 -9.04 15.64 9.12
CA GLY A 196 -7.96 15.02 8.35
C GLY A 196 -6.69 14.70 9.15
N ALA A 197 -6.61 15.09 10.43
CA ALA A 197 -5.41 14.91 11.24
C ALA A 197 -5.14 13.46 11.68
N ASN A 198 -6.17 12.61 11.74
CA ASN A 198 -6.03 11.21 12.14
C ASN A 198 -6.39 10.26 10.99
N SER A 199 -5.36 9.82 10.27
CA SER A 199 -5.47 8.83 9.19
C SER A 199 -5.17 7.39 9.61
N THR A 200 -5.00 7.11 10.91
CA THR A 200 -4.59 5.78 11.38
C THR A 200 -5.73 4.75 11.23
N PRO A 201 -5.43 3.44 11.05
CA PRO A 201 -6.44 2.39 10.99
C PRO A 201 -7.39 2.43 12.18
N VAL A 202 -8.68 2.56 11.91
CA VAL A 202 -9.73 2.58 12.95
C VAL A 202 -9.96 1.16 13.47
N ARG A 203 -9.87 0.99 14.79
CA ARG A 203 -10.39 -0.22 15.47
C ARG A 203 -11.91 -0.13 15.51
N TRP A 204 -12.56 -1.21 15.07
CA TRP A 204 -14.02 -1.39 15.01
C TRP A 204 -14.75 -0.66 16.15
N ARG A 205 -15.43 0.43 15.82
CA ARG A 205 -16.36 1.14 16.72
C ARG A 205 -17.78 0.62 16.54
N ASP A 206 -18.71 1.26 17.25
CA ASP A 206 -20.16 1.18 17.06
C ASP A 206 -20.58 1.29 15.57
N LYS A 207 -21.86 0.99 15.32
CA LYS A 207 -22.44 1.03 13.98
C LYS A 207 -22.21 2.41 13.32
N PRO A 208 -21.68 2.46 12.09
CA PRO A 208 -21.42 3.72 11.40
C PRO A 208 -22.72 4.47 11.07
N ASN A 209 -22.59 5.77 10.78
CA ASN A 209 -23.67 6.63 10.34
C ASN A 209 -24.48 5.98 9.21
N GLY A 210 -25.81 6.02 9.34
CA GLY A 210 -26.72 5.33 8.42
C GLY A 210 -26.70 5.87 6.98
N ALA A 211 -26.55 7.19 6.81
CA ALA A 211 -26.47 7.81 5.48
C ALA A 211 -25.15 7.46 4.79
N LEU A 212 -24.04 7.52 5.53
CA LEU A 212 -22.72 7.14 5.04
C LEU A 212 -22.66 5.64 4.71
N ALA A 213 -23.25 4.79 5.54
CA ALA A 213 -23.37 3.36 5.26
C ALA A 213 -24.24 3.06 4.03
N ALA A 214 -25.29 3.83 3.79
CA ALA A 214 -26.11 3.70 2.58
C ALA A 214 -25.32 4.13 1.34
N TRP A 215 -24.56 5.24 1.43
CA TRP A 215 -23.65 5.68 0.38
C TRP A 215 -22.59 4.62 0.07
N ALA A 216 -21.87 4.11 1.06
CA ALA A 216 -20.79 3.14 0.85
C ALA A 216 -21.27 1.79 0.28
N ARG A 217 -22.56 1.49 0.39
CA ARG A 217 -23.20 0.24 -0.10
C ARG A 217 -23.84 0.39 -1.48
N ASN A 218 -23.94 1.60 -2.01
CA ASN A 218 -24.58 1.80 -3.29
C ASN A 218 -23.66 1.27 -4.40
N ASP A 219 -24.12 0.23 -5.09
CA ASP A 219 -23.36 -0.54 -6.10
C ASP A 219 -23.28 0.17 -7.47
N GLU A 220 -23.78 1.40 -7.58
CA GLU A 220 -23.55 2.18 -8.79
C GLU A 220 -22.05 2.44 -8.95
N ILE A 221 -21.57 2.25 -10.17
CA ILE A 221 -20.21 2.43 -10.68
C ILE A 221 -19.61 3.84 -10.39
N SER A 222 -20.33 4.71 -9.66
CA SER A 222 -20.22 6.16 -9.54
C SER A 222 -19.41 6.69 -8.35
N HIS A 223 -18.98 5.87 -7.38
CA HIS A 223 -18.22 6.41 -6.24
C HIS A 223 -16.77 6.78 -6.56
N GLN A 224 -16.32 6.62 -7.80
CA GLN A 224 -15.00 7.06 -8.24
C GLN A 224 -14.88 8.59 -8.16
N GLY A 225 -13.96 9.06 -7.32
CA GLY A 225 -13.81 10.49 -7.09
C GLY A 225 -12.80 10.80 -6.01
N GLU A 226 -12.44 12.07 -5.94
CA GLU A 226 -11.65 12.64 -4.86
C GLU A 226 -12.58 13.53 -4.03
N TYR A 227 -12.78 13.19 -2.75
CA TYR A 227 -13.70 13.85 -1.84
C TYR A 227 -12.90 14.58 -0.77
N THR A 228 -13.06 15.89 -0.70
CA THR A 228 -12.46 16.71 0.35
C THR A 228 -13.06 16.39 1.72
N ILE A 229 -12.34 16.71 2.79
CA ILE A 229 -12.87 16.57 4.17
C ILE A 229 -14.21 17.31 4.34
N LYS A 230 -14.40 18.45 3.67
CA LYS A 230 -15.66 19.21 3.69
C LYS A 230 -16.81 18.45 3.03
N GLU A 231 -16.56 17.84 1.88
CA GLU A 231 -17.56 17.02 1.17
C GLU A 231 -17.91 15.76 1.97
N LEU A 232 -16.90 15.06 2.51
CA LEU A 232 -17.11 13.92 3.40
C LEU A 232 -17.97 14.30 4.61
N ARG A 233 -17.72 15.46 5.22
CA ARG A 233 -18.52 15.97 6.35
C ARG A 233 -19.98 16.20 5.98
N SER A 234 -20.25 16.66 4.76
CA SER A 234 -21.62 16.84 4.24
C SER A 234 -22.36 15.54 3.93
N MET A 235 -21.67 14.40 3.91
CA MET A 235 -22.29 13.09 3.70
C MET A 235 -22.76 12.45 5.02
N ILE A 236 -22.25 12.93 6.16
CA ILE A 236 -22.57 12.42 7.50
C ILE A 236 -23.77 13.16 8.11
N HIS A 237 -23.97 14.42 7.74
CA HIS A 237 -24.99 15.33 8.26
C HIS A 237 -26.05 15.65 7.21
#